data_AF-A0A3D5YWX7-F1
#
_entry.id   AF-A0A3D5YWX7-F1
#
_cell.length_a   1.000
_cell.length_b   1.000
_cell.length_c   1.000
_cell.angle_alpha   90.00
_cell.angle_beta   90.00
_cell.angle_gamma   90.00
#
_symmetry.space_group_name_H-M   'P 1'
#
loop_
_entity.id
_entity.type
_entity.pdbx_description
1 polymer ?
#
loop_
_entity_poly.entity_id
_entity_poly.type
_entity_poly.pdbx_seq_one_letter_code
_entity_poly.pdbx_strand_id
1 'polypeptide(L)'
;MTNNDILKKLRVALKLRDEDIVDILTLAEFKVSKSEVNALFRTEDHPNYKECGDQLLRNFLNGLIIYMRGPAGETRKPVIVKKIQ
;
A
#
# COMPACT_ATOMS: atom_id res chain seq x y z
N MET A 1 1.42 3.18 19.21
CA MET A 1 1.50 2.60 17.86
C MET A 1 1.19 3.72 16.88
N THR A 2 2.17 4.10 16.06
CA THR A 2 2.08 5.22 15.12
C THR A 2 1.58 4.73 13.75
N ASN A 3 1.26 5.65 12.84
CA ASN A 3 0.94 5.31 11.46
C ASN A 3 2.14 4.67 10.73
N ASN A 4 3.38 5.06 11.07
CA ASN A 4 4.59 4.41 10.57
C ASN A 4 4.63 2.95 11.04
N ASP A 5 4.28 2.67 12.30
CA ASP A 5 4.19 1.29 12.81
C ASP A 5 3.16 0.46 12.05
N ILE A 6 1.97 1.03 11.80
CA ILE A 6 0.90 0.34 11.05
C ILE A 6 1.38 0.02 9.63
N LEU A 7 1.91 1.03 8.92
CA LEU A 7 2.40 0.86 7.55
C LEU A 7 3.54 -0.16 7.49
N LYS A 8 4.48 -0.14 8.45
CA LYS A 8 5.59 -1.10 8.54
C LYS A 8 5.09 -2.52 8.81
N LYS A 9 4.12 -2.70 9.71
CA LYS A 9 3.50 -4.01 9.99
C LYS A 9 2.80 -4.57 8.75
N LEU A 10 2.04 -3.75 8.03
CA LEU A 10 1.35 -4.16 6.80
C LEU A 10 2.35 -4.52 5.70
N ARG A 11 3.39 -3.71 5.50
CA ARG A 11 4.48 -3.99 4.57
C ARG A 11 5.08 -5.37 4.82
N VAL A 12 5.47 -5.66 6.06
CA VAL A 12 6.09 -6.95 6.42
C VAL A 12 5.11 -8.10 6.29
N ALA A 13 3.89 -7.96 6.83
CA ALA A 13 2.87 -9.00 6.80
C ALA A 13 2.48 -9.41 5.37
N LEU A 14 2.44 -8.44 4.45
CA LEU A 14 2.07 -8.64 3.04
C LEU A 14 3.29 -8.81 2.11
N LYS A 15 4.51 -8.82 2.66
CA LYS A 15 5.78 -8.94 1.92
C LYS A 15 5.94 -7.89 0.80
N LEU A 16 5.46 -6.67 1.04
CA LEU A 16 5.54 -5.56 0.10
C LEU A 16 6.95 -4.96 0.07
N ARG A 17 7.42 -4.65 -1.13
CA ARG A 17 8.61 -3.83 -1.39
C ARG A 17 8.20 -2.36 -1.49
N ASP A 18 9.19 -1.47 -1.54
CA ASP A 18 8.91 -0.03 -1.63
C ASP A 18 8.17 0.31 -2.93
N GLU A 19 8.51 -0.37 -4.04
CA GLU A 19 7.85 -0.21 -5.33
C GLU A 19 6.37 -0.59 -5.25
N ASP A 20 6.07 -1.71 -4.57
CA ASP A 20 4.68 -2.16 -4.42
C ASP A 20 3.86 -1.12 -3.62
N ILE A 21 4.46 -0.46 -2.64
CA ILE A 21 3.80 0.62 -1.86
C ILE A 21 3.57 1.87 -2.72
N VAL A 22 4.52 2.24 -3.59
CA VAL A 22 4.35 3.34 -4.55
C VAL A 22 3.20 3.03 -5.51
N ASP A 23 3.15 1.82 -6.05
CA ASP A 23 2.09 1.37 -6.95
C ASP A 23 0.72 1.38 -6.25
N ILE A 24 0.65 0.87 -5.01
CA ILE A 24 -0.55 0.90 -4.18
C ILE A 24 -1.05 2.33 -3.96
N LEU A 25 -0.18 3.26 -3.58
CA LEU A 25 -0.58 4.66 -3.37
C LEU A 25 -1.03 5.33 -4.67
N THR A 26 -0.39 4.99 -5.79
CA THR A 26 -0.77 5.47 -7.13
C THR A 26 -2.17 5.01 -7.53
N LEU A 27 -2.60 3.80 -7.14
CA LEU A 27 -3.97 3.32 -7.37
C LEU A 27 -5.04 4.16 -6.65
N ALA A 28 -4.66 4.85 -5.57
CA ALA A 28 -5.51 5.80 -4.87
C ALA A 28 -5.28 7.25 -5.31
N GLU A 29 -4.70 7.44 -6.51
CA GLU A 29 -4.32 8.75 -7.08
C GLU A 29 -3.35 9.57 -6.20
N PHE A 30 -2.68 8.91 -5.25
CA PHE A 30 -1.71 9.53 -4.35
C PHE A 30 -0.29 9.31 -4.88
N LYS A 31 0.24 10.33 -5.57
CA LYS A 31 1.60 10.27 -6.14
C LYS A 31 2.64 10.47 -5.05
N VAL A 32 3.59 9.54 -4.98
CA VAL A 32 4.70 9.57 -4.04
C VAL A 32 5.93 8.94 -4.70
N SER A 33 7.12 9.47 -4.42
CA SER A 33 8.38 8.89 -4.89
C SER A 33 8.84 7.73 -3.99
N LYS A 34 9.67 6.84 -4.54
CA LYS A 34 10.33 5.78 -3.76
C LYS A 34 11.17 6.32 -2.59
N SER A 35 11.78 7.50 -2.76
CA SER A 35 12.55 8.17 -1.69
C SER A 35 11.66 8.62 -0.53
N GLU A 36 10.48 9.15 -0.83
CA GLU A 36 9.50 9.56 0.18
C GLU A 36 8.94 8.34 0.92
N VAL A 37 8.65 7.24 0.21
CA VAL A 37 8.26 5.97 0.86
C VAL A 37 9.37 5.45 1.78
N ASN A 38 10.63 5.49 1.33
CA ASN A 38 11.77 5.08 2.16
C ASN A 38 11.93 5.92 3.43
N ALA A 39 11.62 7.22 3.37
CA ALA A 39 11.67 8.12 4.52
C ALA A 39 10.72 7.69 5.66
N LEU A 40 9.57 7.09 5.33
CA LEU A 40 8.57 6.60 6.30
C LEU A 40 9.06 5.41 7.14
N PHE A 41 10.07 4.69 6.67
CA PHE A 41 10.58 3.47 7.32
C PHE A 41 11.91 3.65 8.04
N ARG A 42 12.46 4.87 8.03
CA ARG A 42 13.67 5.21 8.79
C ARG A 42 13.35 5.26 10.29
N THR A 43 14.39 5.20 11.10
CA THR A 43 14.30 5.43 12.54
C THR A 43 14.03 6.91 12.80
N GLU A 44 13.36 7.24 13.91
CA GLU A 44 12.92 8.61 14.23
C GLU A 44 14.07 9.61 14.38
N ASP A 45 15.26 9.13 14.75
CA ASP A 45 16.49 9.92 14.87
C ASP A 45 17.19 10.19 13.52
N HIS A 46 16.75 9.56 12.43
CA HIS A 46 17.36 9.76 11.13
C HIS A 46 16.98 11.14 10.56
N PRO A 47 17.93 11.95 10.02
CA PRO A 47 17.64 13.28 9.45
C PRO A 47 16.62 13.34 8.31
N ASN A 48 16.30 12.20 7.70
CA ASN A 48 15.37 12.07 6.59
C ASN A 48 14.13 11.25 6.99
N TYR A 49 13.96 10.98 8.29
CA TYR A 49 12.73 10.39 8.79
C TYR A 49 11.55 11.29 8.47
N LYS A 50 10.43 10.67 8.12
CA LYS A 50 9.16 11.35 7.93
C LYS A 50 8.06 10.59 8.64
N GLU A 51 7.25 11.31 9.39
CA GLU A 51 6.03 10.76 9.95
C GLU A 51 5.02 10.42 8.85
N CYS A 52 4.38 9.27 9.01
CA CYS A 52 3.28 8.84 8.16
C CYS A 52 2.00 9.56 8.60
N GLY A 53 1.56 10.56 7.84
CA GLY A 53 0.31 11.26 8.12
C GLY A 53 -0.93 10.39 7.86
N ASP A 54 -2.04 10.73 8.49
CA ASP A 54 -3.33 10.03 8.34
C ASP A 54 -3.79 9.96 6.88
N GLN A 55 -3.54 11.02 6.10
CA GLN A 55 -3.90 11.06 4.69
C GLN A 55 -3.12 10.01 3.87
N LEU A 56 -1.83 9.83 4.16
CA LEU A 56 -1.01 8.83 3.46
C LEU A 56 -1.50 7.43 3.81
N LEU A 57 -1.72 7.14 5.10
CA LEU A 57 -2.19 5.84 5.54
C LEU A 57 -3.58 5.52 4.97
N ARG A 58 -4.50 6.49 4.95
CA ARG A 58 -5.83 6.34 4.34
C ARG A 58 -5.75 5.97 2.86
N ASN A 59 -4.93 6.69 2.09
CA ASN A 59 -4.77 6.41 0.66
C ASN A 59 -4.06 5.08 0.42
N PHE A 60 -3.09 4.72 1.26
CA PHE A 60 -2.47 3.39 1.21
C PHE A 60 -3.51 2.28 1.40
N LEU A 61 -4.38 2.39 2.40
CA LEU A 61 -5.43 1.39 2.65
C LEU A 61 -6.46 1.32 1.52
N ASN A 62 -6.88 2.47 0.97
CA ASN A 62 -7.77 2.51 -0.21
C ASN A 62 -7.12 1.87 -1.44
N GLY A 63 -5.86 2.23 -1.72
CA GLY A 63 -5.07 1.66 -2.80
C GLY A 63 -4.84 0.17 -2.60
N LEU A 64 -4.63 -0.28 -1.37
CA LEU A 64 -4.41 -1.69 -1.04
C LEU A 64 -5.67 -2.52 -1.29
N ILE A 65 -6.86 -1.96 -1.03
CA ILE A 65 -8.13 -2.59 -1.40
C ILE A 65 -8.19 -2.81 -2.91
N ILE A 66 -7.85 -1.80 -3.72
CA ILE A 66 -7.83 -1.90 -5.17
C ILE A 66 -6.79 -2.93 -5.63
N TYR A 67 -5.57 -2.87 -5.08
CA TYR A 67 -4.48 -3.79 -5.39
C TYR A 67 -4.86 -5.27 -5.13
N MET A 68 -5.55 -5.54 -4.02
CA MET A 68 -5.86 -6.91 -3.59
C MET A 68 -7.21 -7.43 -4.12
N ARG A 69 -8.15 -6.55 -4.45
CA ARG A 69 -9.55 -6.93 -4.77
C ARG A 69 -10.05 -6.43 -6.12
N GLY A 70 -9.32 -5.51 -6.75
CA GLY A 70 -9.77 -4.76 -7.94
C GLY A 70 -10.59 -3.50 -7.60
N PRO A 71 -10.83 -2.62 -8.59
CA PRO A 71 -11.63 -1.41 -8.42
C PRO A 71 -13.08 -1.70 -8.01
N ALA A 72 -13.68 -0.80 -7.21
CA ALA A 72 -15.09 -0.89 -6.86
C ALA A 72 -15.97 -0.64 -8.11
N GLY A 73 -16.74 -1.65 -8.53
CA GLY A 73 -17.64 -1.57 -9.69
C GLY A 73 -17.40 -2.64 -10.74
N GLU A 74 -16.21 -3.26 -10.75
CA GLU A 74 -15.97 -4.50 -11.48
C GLU A 74 -16.43 -5.66 -10.61
N THR A 75 -17.70 -6.04 -10.75
CA THR A 75 -18.16 -7.34 -10.27
C THR A 75 -17.14 -8.39 -10.68
N ARG A 76 -16.57 -9.11 -9.70
CA ARG A 76 -15.70 -10.26 -9.95
C ARG A 76 -16.44 -11.15 -10.93
N LYS A 77 -16.07 -11.13 -12.22
CA LYS A 77 -16.57 -12.14 -13.15
C LYS A 77 -16.15 -13.46 -12.51
N PRO A 78 -17.10 -14.36 -12.19
CA PRO A 78 -16.73 -15.62 -11.57
C PRO A 78 -15.72 -16.28 -12.49
N VAL A 79 -14.55 -16.63 -11.93
CA VAL A 79 -13.59 -17.47 -12.64
C VAL A 79 -14.33 -18.76 -12.91
N ILE A 80 -14.82 -18.95 -14.13
CA ILE A 80 -15.38 -20.23 -14.56
C ILE A 80 -14.21 -21.19 -14.57
N VAL A 81 -14.03 -21.92 -13.48
CA VAL A 81 -13.10 -23.04 -13.41
C VAL A 81 -13.60 -24.04 -14.45
N LYS A 82 -12.90 -24.11 -15.60
CA LYS A 82 -13.18 -25.12 -16.61
C LYS A 82 -13.06 -26.47 -15.92
N LYS A 83 -14.20 -27.16 -15.71
CA LYS A 83 -14.18 -28.58 -15.39
C LYS A 83 -13.50 -29.28 -16.55
N ILE A 84 -12.32 -29.83 -16.28
CA ILE A 84 -11.61 -30.73 -17.18
C ILE A 84 -12.51 -31.97 -17.29
N GLN A 85 -12.93 -32.29 -18.51
CA GLN A 85 -13.57 -33.56 -18.86
C GLN A 85 -12.55 -34.70 -18.78
#